data_AF-A0A820UUS2-F1
#
_entry.id   AF-A0A820UUS2-F1
#
_cell.length_a   1.000
_cell.length_b   1.000
_cell.length_c   1.000
_cell.angle_alpha   90.00
_cell.angle_beta   90.00
_cell.angle_gamma   90.00
#
_symmetry.space_group_name_H-M   'P 1'
#
loop_
_entity.id
_entity.type
_entity.pdbx_description
1 polymer ?
#
loop_
_entity_poly.entity_id
_entity_poly.type
_entity_poly.pdbx_seq_one_letter_code
_entity_poly.pdbx_strand_id
1 'polypeptide(L)'
;MLKGERQLIAVSKIDKFDKGIGEKLQGIGPGPMVLKLGCVAVLNRTQEEIDQNIPFDEMRRREQHGQLVKRLALIQQERIRSTLPSIIDELKKEIKSKKSELKQMPPPVTSEMDCWVLYTDLIKKYREIINARVNGVYDNEMQLKIEESIFATTDLSRTVNPTQLSNDRFDERIAFQLYNRQKECREKLHNSFTHFFSSGYQKLVLKLLEENAAVALPNFPSFSIIERLYRAEQSKFRKPCEDLIESYVEYSKAVLIKILNEVFAEETSYKDQIIHKLTDLILRAIDESEERCHNDITKMLEIEQRVFTLNHYYMDTVNKIKKKYQEYNDSVKLNGNTKVSPKFCINDFVIDVSGLSNEHQAALDAQIAMSAYCRVVEKRIVDQVSQLCYHWFITRCALVLDSKLSSAFTSAILFEWMREPFDQQQKRENLKKSIDAMERALAMGQNA
;
A
#
# COMPACT_ATOMS: atom_id res chain seq x y z
N MET A 1 -17.48 -4.15 -50.24
CA MET A 1 -18.43 -5.22 -50.62
C MET A 1 -18.85 -5.00 -52.06
N LEU A 2 -18.40 -5.86 -52.98
CA LEU A 2 -18.82 -5.82 -54.38
C LEU A 2 -20.31 -6.17 -54.47
N LYS A 3 -21.13 -5.26 -55.05
CA LYS A 3 -22.56 -5.49 -55.29
C LYS A 3 -22.71 -6.74 -56.18
N GLY A 4 -23.41 -7.77 -55.70
CA GLY A 4 -23.80 -8.93 -56.52
C GLY A 4 -23.08 -10.27 -56.25
N GLU A 5 -22.06 -10.34 -55.39
CA GLU A 5 -21.36 -11.62 -55.13
C GLU A 5 -22.19 -12.67 -54.40
N ARG A 6 -23.20 -12.23 -53.63
CA ARG A 6 -24.06 -13.10 -52.83
C ARG A 6 -25.47 -13.29 -53.40
N GLN A 7 -25.76 -12.72 -54.57
CA GLN A 7 -27.10 -12.62 -55.12
C GLN A 7 -27.30 -13.61 -56.27
N LEU A 8 -28.31 -14.45 -56.15
CA LEU A 8 -28.83 -15.34 -57.20
C LEU A 8 -30.19 -14.79 -57.63
N ILE A 9 -30.43 -14.65 -58.93
CA ILE A 9 -31.75 -14.26 -59.43
C ILE A 9 -32.52 -15.51 -59.82
N ALA A 10 -33.71 -15.68 -59.23
CA ALA A 10 -34.68 -16.68 -59.65
C ALA A 10 -35.80 -16.00 -60.44
N VAL A 11 -36.00 -16.42 -61.68
CA VAL A 11 -37.04 -15.87 -62.57
C VAL A 11 -38.19 -16.86 -62.65
N SER A 12 -39.36 -16.43 -62.19
CA SER A 12 -40.57 -17.26 -62.18
C SER A 12 -41.54 -16.83 -63.30
N LYS A 13 -42.58 -17.64 -63.52
CA LYS A 13 -43.62 -17.42 -64.55
C LYS A 13 -43.07 -17.42 -65.98
N ILE A 14 -42.12 -18.31 -66.24
CA ILE A 14 -41.46 -18.46 -67.55
C ILE A 14 -42.42 -18.84 -68.68
N ASP A 15 -43.60 -19.37 -68.33
CA ASP A 15 -44.74 -19.70 -69.19
C ASP A 15 -45.42 -18.49 -69.84
N LYS A 16 -45.23 -17.28 -69.29
CA LYS A 16 -45.93 -16.06 -69.73
C LYS A 16 -45.08 -15.08 -70.53
N PHE A 17 -43.85 -15.44 -70.90
CA PHE A 17 -42.91 -14.52 -71.57
C PHE A 17 -42.76 -14.79 -73.07
N ASP A 18 -42.53 -13.73 -73.84
CA ASP A 18 -42.15 -13.81 -75.26
C ASP A 18 -40.76 -14.43 -75.46
N LYS A 19 -40.56 -15.11 -76.61
CA LYS A 19 -39.36 -15.92 -76.94
C LYS A 19 -38.00 -15.23 -76.72
N GLY A 20 -37.93 -13.90 -76.71
CA GLY A 20 -36.67 -13.14 -76.55
C GLY A 20 -36.13 -13.00 -75.12
N ILE A 21 -36.89 -13.34 -74.07
CA ILE A 21 -36.41 -13.21 -72.68
C ILE A 21 -35.50 -14.38 -72.27
N GLY A 22 -35.67 -15.55 -72.89
CA GLY A 22 -34.77 -16.70 -72.69
C GLY A 22 -33.32 -16.39 -73.07
N GLU A 23 -33.11 -15.62 -74.13
CA GLU A 23 -31.77 -15.23 -74.62
C GLU A 23 -31.08 -14.24 -73.66
N LYS A 24 -31.84 -13.29 -73.08
CA LYS A 24 -31.34 -12.36 -72.05
C LYS A 24 -30.97 -13.06 -70.75
N LEU A 25 -31.70 -14.12 -70.37
CA LEU A 25 -31.42 -14.92 -69.17
C LEU A 25 -30.19 -15.82 -69.32
N GLN A 26 -29.85 -16.21 -70.56
CA GLN A 26 -28.65 -16.96 -70.91
C GLN A 26 -27.42 -16.05 -71.15
N GLY A 27 -27.59 -14.73 -71.05
CA GLY A 27 -26.50 -13.76 -71.23
C GLY A 27 -26.15 -13.46 -72.69
N ILE A 28 -27.00 -13.84 -73.65
CA ILE A 28 -26.80 -13.65 -75.08
C ILE A 28 -27.67 -12.46 -75.53
N GLY A 29 -27.08 -11.27 -75.65
CA GLY A 29 -27.76 -10.04 -76.11
C GLY A 29 -27.26 -8.76 -75.42
N PRO A 30 -27.66 -7.55 -75.87
CA PRO A 30 -27.22 -6.28 -75.28
C PRO A 30 -27.86 -6.03 -73.91
N GLY A 31 -27.03 -5.73 -72.90
CA GLY A 31 -27.43 -5.49 -71.51
C GLY A 31 -27.53 -6.74 -70.61
N PRO A 32 -26.57 -7.69 -70.63
CA PRO A 32 -26.62 -8.87 -69.77
C PRO A 32 -26.40 -8.48 -68.30
N MET A 33 -27.24 -9.02 -67.41
CA MET A 33 -27.10 -8.82 -65.97
C MET A 33 -26.01 -9.77 -65.44
N VAL A 34 -24.77 -9.28 -65.36
CA VAL A 34 -23.62 -10.10 -64.94
C VAL A 34 -23.63 -10.27 -63.41
N LEU A 35 -24.25 -11.36 -62.93
CA LEU A 35 -24.18 -11.78 -61.54
C LEU A 35 -23.28 -13.00 -61.37
N LYS A 36 -22.47 -13.00 -60.31
CA LYS A 36 -21.50 -14.07 -60.01
C LYS A 36 -22.16 -15.44 -59.78
N LEU A 37 -23.38 -15.47 -59.23
CA LEU A 37 -24.13 -16.70 -58.99
C LEU A 37 -25.09 -17.07 -60.15
N GLY A 38 -25.31 -16.15 -61.10
CA GLY A 38 -26.14 -16.34 -62.29
C GLY A 38 -27.64 -16.10 -62.09
N CYS A 39 -28.41 -16.47 -63.11
CA CYS A 39 -29.88 -16.47 -63.11
C CYS A 39 -30.40 -17.91 -63.32
N VAL A 40 -31.50 -18.26 -62.67
CA VAL A 40 -32.15 -19.56 -62.82
C VAL A 40 -33.63 -19.34 -63.09
N ALA A 41 -34.14 -19.92 -64.19
CA ALA A 41 -35.56 -19.95 -64.49
C ALA A 41 -36.25 -21.05 -63.68
N VAL A 42 -37.44 -20.76 -63.16
CA VAL A 42 -38.23 -21.67 -62.33
C VAL A 42 -39.66 -21.73 -62.86
N LEU A 43 -40.16 -22.94 -63.07
CA LEU A 43 -41.54 -23.17 -63.46
C LEU A 43 -42.39 -23.34 -62.21
N ASN A 44 -43.30 -22.39 -61.98
CA ASN A 44 -44.27 -22.50 -60.90
C ASN A 44 -45.57 -23.12 -61.43
N ARG A 45 -46.36 -23.70 -60.52
CA ARG A 45 -47.72 -24.14 -60.83
C ARG A 45 -48.58 -22.95 -61.24
N THR A 46 -49.41 -23.14 -62.26
CA THR A 46 -50.49 -22.20 -62.58
C THR A 46 -51.65 -22.36 -61.60
N GLN A 47 -52.57 -21.39 -61.58
CA GLN A 47 -53.73 -21.44 -60.69
C GLN A 47 -54.59 -22.70 -60.95
N GLU A 48 -54.78 -23.06 -62.22
CA GLU A 48 -55.53 -24.25 -62.63
C GLU A 48 -54.86 -25.56 -62.17
N GLU A 49 -53.52 -25.62 -62.20
CA GLU A 49 -52.75 -26.79 -61.74
C GLU A 49 -52.76 -26.93 -60.21
N ILE A 50 -52.87 -25.80 -59.50
CA ILE A 50 -53.07 -25.78 -58.04
C ILE A 50 -54.47 -26.29 -57.70
N ASP A 51 -55.49 -25.80 -58.42
CA ASP A 51 -56.89 -26.18 -58.20
C ASP A 51 -57.15 -27.67 -58.57
N GLN A 52 -56.39 -28.22 -59.52
CA GLN A 52 -56.39 -29.64 -59.90
C GLN A 52 -55.50 -30.53 -58.99
N ASN A 53 -54.85 -29.94 -57.98
CA ASN A 53 -53.98 -30.61 -57.02
C ASN A 53 -52.89 -31.49 -57.69
N ILE A 54 -52.25 -30.96 -58.74
CA ILE A 54 -51.22 -31.72 -59.47
C ILE A 54 -50.04 -32.04 -58.52
N PRO A 55 -49.61 -33.32 -58.44
CA PRO A 55 -48.54 -33.73 -57.54
C PRO A 55 -47.19 -33.10 -57.93
N PHE A 56 -46.35 -32.86 -56.93
CA PHE A 56 -45.05 -32.18 -57.09
C PHE A 56 -44.12 -32.89 -58.07
N ASP A 57 -44.15 -34.23 -58.08
CA ASP A 57 -43.31 -35.02 -58.99
C ASP A 57 -43.71 -34.87 -60.45
N GLU A 58 -44.98 -34.58 -60.73
CA GLU A 58 -45.43 -34.32 -62.10
C GLU A 58 -44.93 -32.96 -62.59
N MET A 59 -44.99 -31.92 -61.75
CA MET A 59 -44.41 -30.62 -62.05
C MET A 59 -42.89 -30.68 -62.25
N ARG A 60 -42.20 -31.49 -61.43
CA ARG A 60 -40.75 -31.72 -61.54
C ARG A 60 -40.37 -32.45 -62.84
N ARG A 61 -41.25 -33.30 -63.41
CA ARG A 61 -41.01 -33.92 -64.73
C ARG A 61 -41.18 -32.91 -65.88
N ARG A 62 -42.12 -31.97 -65.73
CA ARG A 62 -42.37 -30.87 -66.70
C ARG A 62 -41.23 -29.85 -66.69
N GLU A 63 -40.76 -29.49 -65.50
CA GLU A 63 -39.56 -28.71 -65.28
C GLU A 63 -38.33 -29.63 -65.44
N GLN A 64 -37.96 -29.98 -66.68
CA GLN A 64 -36.90 -30.95 -67.03
C GLN A 64 -35.53 -30.73 -66.34
N HIS A 65 -35.35 -29.68 -65.55
CA HIS A 65 -34.12 -29.31 -64.89
C HIS A 65 -34.37 -28.80 -63.47
N GLY A 66 -34.28 -29.70 -62.48
CA GLY A 66 -34.16 -29.37 -61.04
C GLY A 66 -32.88 -28.59 -60.63
N GLN A 67 -32.13 -28.07 -61.61
CA GLN A 67 -31.95 -26.61 -61.65
C GLN A 67 -31.50 -25.91 -60.37
N LEU A 68 -32.48 -25.18 -59.83
CA LEU A 68 -32.34 -24.27 -58.70
C LEU A 68 -31.94 -24.99 -57.42
N VAL A 69 -32.56 -26.14 -57.09
CA VAL A 69 -32.27 -26.85 -55.83
C VAL A 69 -30.83 -27.36 -55.84
N LYS A 70 -30.39 -27.97 -56.95
CA LYS A 70 -29.00 -28.39 -57.11
C LYS A 70 -28.04 -27.21 -57.04
N ARG A 71 -28.39 -26.07 -57.68
CA ARG A 71 -27.57 -24.87 -57.67
C ARG A 71 -27.46 -24.22 -56.30
N LEU A 72 -28.56 -24.10 -55.57
CA LEU A 72 -28.60 -23.60 -54.20
C LEU A 72 -27.81 -24.52 -53.26
N ALA A 73 -27.93 -25.84 -53.40
CA ALA A 73 -27.17 -26.80 -52.62
C ALA A 73 -25.65 -26.64 -52.85
N LEU A 74 -25.21 -26.50 -54.11
CA LEU A 74 -23.80 -26.26 -54.45
C LEU A 74 -23.30 -24.92 -53.90
N ILE A 75 -24.07 -23.84 -54.07
CA ILE A 75 -23.71 -22.50 -53.55
C ILE A 75 -23.60 -22.54 -52.03
N GLN A 76 -24.53 -23.21 -51.34
CA GLN A 76 -24.49 -23.35 -49.89
C GLN A 76 -23.30 -24.20 -49.44
N GLN A 77 -23.04 -25.33 -50.09
CA GLN A 77 -21.90 -26.19 -49.78
C GLN A 77 -20.57 -25.46 -49.95
N GLU A 78 -20.41 -24.73 -51.06
CA GLU A 78 -19.19 -23.96 -51.34
C GLU A 78 -19.01 -22.80 -50.36
N ARG A 79 -20.11 -22.11 -50.00
CA ARG A 79 -20.08 -21.10 -48.94
C ARG A 79 -19.67 -21.71 -47.61
N ILE A 80 -20.34 -22.76 -47.15
CA ILE A 80 -20.01 -23.45 -45.91
C ILE A 80 -18.53 -23.83 -45.92
N ARG A 81 -18.03 -24.45 -46.98
CA ARG A 81 -16.61 -24.84 -47.11
C ARG A 81 -15.65 -23.65 -47.03
N SER A 82 -16.01 -22.51 -47.61
CA SER A 82 -15.18 -21.29 -47.59
C SER A 82 -15.23 -20.53 -46.25
N THR A 83 -16.37 -20.54 -45.55
CA THR A 83 -16.57 -19.76 -44.31
C THR A 83 -16.26 -20.56 -43.06
N LEU A 84 -16.42 -21.88 -43.09
CA LEU A 84 -16.25 -22.76 -41.92
C LEU A 84 -14.85 -22.64 -41.28
N PRO A 85 -13.72 -22.59 -42.03
CA PRO A 85 -12.40 -22.43 -41.42
C PRO A 85 -12.27 -21.12 -40.61
N SER A 86 -12.77 -20.00 -41.16
CA SER A 86 -12.76 -18.70 -40.48
C SER A 86 -13.60 -18.72 -39.20
N ILE A 87 -14.79 -19.35 -39.24
CA ILE A 87 -15.67 -19.49 -38.09
C ILE A 87 -15.01 -20.35 -37.00
N ILE A 88 -14.34 -21.44 -37.39
CA ILE A 88 -13.59 -22.31 -36.46
C ILE A 88 -12.46 -21.53 -35.77
N ASP A 89 -11.71 -20.71 -36.50
CA ASP A 89 -10.62 -19.92 -35.93
C ASP A 89 -11.13 -18.80 -35.01
N GLU A 90 -12.24 -18.14 -35.36
CA GLU A 90 -12.93 -17.20 -34.47
C GLU A 90 -13.42 -17.88 -33.18
N LEU A 91 -14.04 -19.05 -33.29
CA LEU A 91 -14.47 -19.87 -32.14
C LEU A 91 -13.29 -20.22 -31.23
N LYS A 92 -12.16 -20.68 -31.79
CA LYS A 92 -10.96 -20.99 -30.99
C LYS A 92 -10.45 -19.75 -30.26
N LYS A 93 -10.44 -18.59 -30.92
CA LYS A 93 -10.01 -17.33 -30.34
C LYS A 93 -10.92 -16.91 -29.18
N GLU A 94 -12.24 -16.99 -29.38
CA GLU A 94 -13.22 -16.69 -28.32
C GLU A 94 -13.12 -17.65 -27.14
N ILE A 95 -13.01 -18.97 -27.39
CA ILE A 95 -12.82 -19.97 -26.33
C ILE A 95 -11.57 -19.64 -25.52
N LYS A 96 -10.45 -19.31 -26.18
CA LYS A 96 -9.20 -18.94 -25.49
C LYS A 96 -9.38 -17.69 -24.64
N SER A 97 -10.07 -16.68 -25.17
CA SER A 97 -10.37 -15.44 -24.45
C SER A 97 -11.23 -15.70 -23.20
N LYS A 98 -12.35 -16.42 -23.34
CA LYS A 98 -13.25 -16.73 -22.23
C LYS A 98 -12.62 -17.66 -21.20
N LYS A 99 -11.77 -18.61 -21.60
CA LYS A 99 -10.96 -19.42 -20.68
C LYS A 99 -9.96 -18.56 -19.90
N SER A 100 -9.36 -17.56 -20.55
CA SER A 100 -8.49 -16.60 -19.87
C SER A 100 -9.25 -15.76 -18.85
N GLU A 101 -10.44 -15.26 -19.21
CA GLU A 101 -11.31 -14.53 -18.30
C GLU A 101 -11.75 -15.39 -17.11
N LEU A 102 -12.14 -16.65 -17.34
CA LEU A 102 -12.50 -17.58 -16.28
C LEU A 102 -11.32 -17.91 -15.35
N LYS A 103 -10.09 -17.97 -15.88
CA LYS A 103 -8.86 -18.17 -15.09
C LYS A 103 -8.46 -16.97 -14.26
N GLN A 104 -8.82 -15.76 -14.69
CA GLN A 104 -8.58 -14.53 -13.94
C GLN A 104 -9.58 -14.34 -12.80
N MET A 105 -10.74 -15.01 -12.84
CA MET A 105 -11.66 -15.03 -11.72
C MET A 105 -11.09 -15.91 -10.58
N PRO A 106 -11.11 -15.44 -9.32
CA PRO A 106 -10.68 -16.26 -8.18
C PRO A 106 -11.48 -17.56 -8.09
N PRO A 107 -10.96 -18.66 -7.55
CA PRO A 107 -11.70 -19.91 -7.43
C PRO A 107 -12.92 -19.72 -6.50
N PRO A 108 -14.08 -20.34 -6.80
CA PRO A 108 -15.23 -20.26 -5.92
C PRO A 108 -14.94 -21.08 -4.66
N VAL A 109 -15.19 -20.49 -3.50
CA VAL A 109 -15.03 -21.18 -2.23
C VAL A 109 -16.29 -21.99 -1.95
N THR A 110 -16.17 -23.33 -1.93
CA THR A 110 -17.32 -24.25 -1.93
C THR A 110 -17.62 -24.89 -0.57
N SER A 111 -16.68 -24.82 0.37
CA SER A 111 -16.84 -25.41 1.70
C SER A 111 -16.32 -24.49 2.80
N GLU A 112 -16.81 -24.68 4.03
CA GLU A 112 -16.29 -23.96 5.21
C GLU A 112 -14.80 -24.21 5.43
N MET A 113 -14.33 -25.42 5.10
CA MET A 113 -12.92 -25.81 5.24
C MET A 113 -12.04 -25.03 4.25
N ASP A 114 -12.48 -24.88 3.00
CA ASP A 114 -11.75 -24.10 1.99
C ASP A 114 -11.68 -22.62 2.38
N CYS A 115 -12.76 -22.05 2.93
CA CYS A 115 -12.76 -20.67 3.47
C CYS A 115 -11.72 -20.52 4.56
N TRP A 116 -11.68 -21.47 5.51
CA TRP A 116 -10.77 -21.41 6.64
C TRP A 116 -9.30 -21.52 6.20
N VAL A 117 -8.99 -22.40 5.25
CA VAL A 117 -7.65 -22.54 4.67
C VAL A 117 -7.23 -21.23 3.99
N LEU A 118 -8.07 -20.70 3.11
CA LEU A 118 -7.77 -19.44 2.40
C LEU A 118 -7.57 -18.27 3.38
N TYR A 119 -8.45 -18.13 4.37
CA TYR A 119 -8.32 -17.11 5.40
C TYR A 119 -7.02 -17.25 6.20
N THR A 120 -6.67 -18.48 6.61
CA THR A 120 -5.44 -18.75 7.36
C THR A 120 -4.21 -18.40 6.53
N ASP A 121 -4.22 -18.72 5.24
CA ASP A 121 -3.13 -18.40 4.31
C ASP A 121 -2.98 -16.89 4.10
N LEU A 122 -4.08 -16.15 3.94
CA LEU A 122 -4.07 -14.69 3.83
C LEU A 122 -3.52 -14.03 5.09
N ILE A 123 -3.99 -14.47 6.27
CA ILE A 123 -3.51 -13.95 7.53
C ILE A 123 -2.03 -14.32 7.76
N LYS A 124 -1.60 -15.51 7.32
CA LYS A 124 -0.19 -15.89 7.36
C LYS A 124 0.66 -14.97 6.47
N LYS A 125 0.24 -14.72 5.23
CA LYS A 125 0.90 -13.77 4.31
C LYS A 125 0.98 -12.37 4.92
N TYR A 126 -0.09 -11.90 5.53
CA TYR A 126 -0.13 -10.62 6.26
C TYR A 126 0.93 -10.56 7.37
N ARG A 127 1.04 -11.60 8.19
CA ARG A 127 2.06 -11.70 9.26
C ARG A 127 3.47 -11.70 8.69
N GLU A 128 3.71 -12.46 7.63
CA GLU A 128 5.03 -12.58 7.00
C GLU A 128 5.52 -11.24 6.46
N ILE A 129 4.64 -10.48 5.78
CA ILE A 129 4.98 -9.14 5.29
C ILE A 129 5.32 -8.22 6.46
N ILE A 130 4.47 -8.14 7.49
CA ILE A 130 4.74 -7.28 8.66
C ILE A 130 6.06 -7.66 9.32
N ASN A 131 6.30 -8.94 9.54
CA ASN A 131 7.53 -9.43 10.16
C ASN A 131 8.77 -9.09 9.32
N ALA A 132 8.69 -9.24 8.00
CA ALA A 132 9.76 -8.81 7.09
C ALA A 132 10.02 -7.30 7.21
N ARG A 133 8.98 -6.47 7.13
CA ARG A 133 9.08 -5.00 7.22
C ARG A 133 9.63 -4.51 8.58
N VAL A 134 9.23 -5.15 9.68
CA VAL A 134 9.71 -4.85 11.04
C VAL A 134 11.19 -5.21 11.20
N ASN A 135 11.65 -6.30 10.56
CA ASN A 135 13.04 -6.73 10.61
C ASN A 135 13.93 -6.04 9.55
N GLY A 136 13.39 -5.09 8.79
CA GLY A 136 14.15 -4.37 7.76
C GLY A 136 14.38 -5.18 6.48
N VAL A 137 13.68 -6.31 6.31
CA VAL A 137 13.69 -7.09 5.07
C VAL A 137 12.65 -6.49 4.14
N TYR A 138 13.13 -5.69 3.20
CA TYR A 138 12.32 -5.12 2.15
C TYR A 138 12.69 -5.83 0.85
N ASP A 139 11.80 -6.66 0.31
CA ASP A 139 12.04 -7.37 -0.93
C ASP A 139 12.55 -6.44 -2.06
N ASN A 140 13.25 -7.02 -3.04
CA ASN A 140 13.86 -6.34 -4.20
C ASN A 140 12.87 -5.54 -5.07
N GLU A 141 11.56 -5.52 -4.78
CA GLU A 141 10.60 -4.57 -5.38
C GLU A 141 11.04 -3.11 -5.23
N MET A 142 11.80 -2.80 -4.17
CA MET A 142 12.38 -1.47 -4.00
C MET A 142 13.48 -1.20 -5.04
N GLN A 143 14.21 -2.23 -5.47
CA GLN A 143 15.24 -2.14 -6.50
C GLN A 143 14.61 -1.88 -7.88
N LEU A 144 13.47 -2.51 -8.17
CA LEU A 144 12.66 -2.26 -9.38
C LEU A 144 12.06 -0.85 -9.40
N LYS A 145 11.50 -0.36 -8.29
CA LYS A 145 10.97 1.02 -8.19
C LYS A 145 12.06 2.08 -8.26
N ILE A 146 13.25 1.79 -7.72
CA ILE A 146 14.43 2.66 -7.83
C ILE A 146 14.91 2.71 -9.29
N GLU A 147 15.01 1.57 -9.98
CA GLU A 147 15.36 1.49 -11.40
C GLU A 147 14.35 2.23 -12.28
N GLU A 148 13.04 2.03 -12.09
CA GLU A 148 11.99 2.77 -12.82
C GLU A 148 12.06 4.28 -12.60
N SER A 149 12.41 4.75 -11.40
CA SER A 149 12.57 6.17 -11.11
C SER A 149 13.83 6.78 -11.76
N ILE A 150 14.91 6.01 -11.86
CA ILE A 150 16.17 6.45 -12.49
C ILE A 150 16.02 6.53 -14.01
N PHE A 151 15.26 5.62 -14.63
CA PHE A 151 14.98 5.66 -16.07
C PHE A 151 13.96 6.75 -16.47
N ALA A 152 13.13 7.24 -15.55
CA ALA A 152 12.20 8.33 -15.79
C ALA A 152 12.84 9.74 -15.72
N THR A 153 14.05 9.88 -15.16
CA THR A 153 14.77 11.16 -15.08
C THR A 153 16.09 11.10 -15.84
N THR A 154 16.03 11.35 -17.15
CA THR A 154 17.20 11.67 -17.99
C THR A 154 17.74 13.08 -17.69
N ASP A 155 18.23 13.29 -16.47
CA ASP A 155 19.06 14.47 -16.17
C ASP A 155 20.17 14.12 -15.16
N LEU A 156 21.34 13.78 -15.71
CA LEU A 156 22.57 13.46 -15.00
C LEU A 156 23.18 14.72 -14.38
N SER A 157 22.67 15.19 -13.23
CA SER A 157 23.43 16.09 -12.33
C SER A 157 22.74 16.40 -10.99
N ARG A 158 22.06 15.44 -10.36
CA ARG A 158 21.69 15.59 -8.94
C ARG A 158 22.13 14.37 -8.15
N THR A 159 23.11 14.57 -7.28
CA THR A 159 23.36 13.73 -6.12
C THR A 159 22.06 13.66 -5.31
N VAL A 160 21.29 12.60 -5.53
CA VAL A 160 20.06 12.33 -4.80
C VAL A 160 20.46 12.01 -3.36
N ASN A 161 20.24 12.96 -2.46
CA ASN A 161 20.24 12.67 -1.02
C ASN A 161 19.16 11.61 -0.77
N PRO A 162 19.48 10.46 -0.14
CA PRO A 162 18.53 9.38 0.13
C PRO A 162 17.31 9.82 0.97
N THR A 163 17.42 10.98 1.61
CA THR A 163 16.38 11.61 2.44
C THR A 163 15.19 12.18 1.66
N GLN A 164 15.22 12.21 0.32
CA GLN A 164 14.09 12.71 -0.49
C GLN A 164 13.33 11.63 -1.29
N LEU A 165 13.69 10.34 -1.16
CA LEU A 165 12.88 9.25 -1.72
C LEU A 165 11.77 8.87 -0.73
N SER A 166 10.54 9.20 -1.15
CA SER A 166 9.24 9.01 -0.48
C SER A 166 8.92 9.98 0.67
N ASN A 167 8.36 11.13 0.30
CA ASN A 167 7.43 11.89 1.15
C ASN A 167 6.08 11.16 1.35
N ASP A 168 6.02 9.85 1.06
CA ASP A 168 4.86 9.05 1.36
C ASP A 168 4.80 8.89 2.88
N ARG A 169 3.82 9.57 3.49
CA ARG A 169 3.54 9.52 4.93
C ARG A 169 3.33 8.07 5.42
N PHE A 170 3.13 7.13 4.51
CA PHE A 170 2.80 5.73 4.74
C PHE A 170 3.74 4.73 4.02
N ASP A 171 5.03 5.09 3.98
CA ASP A 171 6.11 4.18 3.61
C ASP A 171 6.09 2.89 4.46
N GLU A 172 6.08 1.74 3.79
CA GLU A 172 6.03 0.41 4.41
C GLU A 172 7.35 -0.02 5.07
N ARG A 173 8.40 0.81 4.99
CA ARG A 173 9.66 0.56 5.68
C ARG A 173 9.55 0.78 7.19
N ILE A 174 8.85 -0.12 7.88
CA ILE A 174 8.53 -0.01 9.31
C ILE A 174 9.78 0.29 10.14
N ALA A 175 10.84 -0.52 10.06
CA ALA A 175 12.04 -0.30 10.89
C ALA A 175 12.68 1.09 10.67
N PHE A 176 12.72 1.56 9.41
CA PHE A 176 13.28 2.87 9.05
C PHE A 176 12.40 4.01 9.58
N GLN A 177 11.09 3.89 9.43
CA GLN A 177 10.11 4.89 9.86
C GLN A 177 10.06 5.02 11.38
N LEU A 178 10.19 3.92 12.12
CA LEU A 178 10.31 3.93 13.58
C LEU A 178 11.58 4.63 14.04
N TYR A 179 12.73 4.35 13.39
CA TYR A 179 14.01 4.99 13.69
C TYR A 179 13.95 6.51 13.49
N ASN A 180 13.37 6.98 12.38
CA ASN A 180 13.26 8.42 12.11
C ASN A 180 12.42 9.14 13.17
N ARG A 181 11.32 8.54 13.62
CA ARG A 181 10.47 9.10 14.69
C ARG A 181 11.21 9.17 16.03
N GLN A 182 11.98 8.13 16.37
CA GLN A 182 12.83 8.15 17.57
C GLN A 182 13.90 9.25 17.49
N LYS A 183 14.49 9.45 16.30
CA LYS A 183 15.45 10.52 16.06
C LYS A 183 14.81 11.91 16.24
N GLU A 184 13.61 12.13 15.69
CA GLU A 184 12.86 13.37 15.87
C GLU A 184 12.52 13.63 17.35
N CYS A 185 12.08 12.60 18.08
CA CYS A 185 11.85 12.70 19.52
C CYS A 185 13.11 13.11 20.28
N ARG A 186 14.26 12.52 19.93
CA ARG A 186 15.54 12.89 20.52
C ARG A 186 15.87 14.36 20.28
N GLU A 187 15.67 14.85 19.06
CA GLU A 187 15.92 16.26 18.72
C GLU A 187 14.97 17.20 19.48
N LYS A 188 13.67 16.87 19.55
CA LYS A 188 12.69 17.63 20.35
C LYS A 188 13.05 17.66 21.83
N LEU A 189 13.45 16.52 22.40
CA LEU A 189 13.87 16.43 23.79
C LEU A 189 15.13 17.27 24.03
N HIS A 190 16.13 17.14 23.16
CA HIS A 190 17.37 17.92 23.24
C HIS A 190 17.10 19.43 23.25
N ASN A 191 16.22 19.88 22.35
CA ASN A 191 15.86 21.30 22.21
C ASN A 191 14.96 21.82 23.34
N SER A 192 14.35 20.93 24.15
CA SER A 192 13.52 21.32 25.29
C SER A 192 14.33 21.75 26.52
N PHE A 193 15.59 21.31 26.62
CA PHE A 193 16.46 21.65 27.75
C PHE A 193 16.78 23.14 27.80
N THR A 194 16.79 23.70 29.00
CA THR A 194 17.23 25.09 29.17
C THR A 194 18.71 25.23 28.82
N HIS A 195 19.08 26.40 28.28
CA HIS A 195 20.47 26.79 28.16
C HIS A 195 21.08 27.05 29.56
N PHE A 196 21.66 26.00 30.15
CA PHE A 196 22.20 25.98 31.52
C PHE A 196 23.27 27.04 31.78
N PHE A 197 23.98 27.51 30.75
CA PHE A 197 25.04 28.53 30.86
C PHE A 197 24.58 29.94 30.48
N SER A 198 23.27 30.16 30.29
CA SER A 198 22.73 31.50 30.03
C SER A 198 22.77 32.37 31.29
N SER A 199 22.89 33.69 31.09
CA SER A 199 22.85 34.66 32.19
C SER A 199 21.53 34.65 32.95
N GLY A 200 20.41 34.37 32.27
CA GLY A 200 19.10 34.19 32.89
C GLY A 200 19.07 32.99 33.84
N TYR A 201 19.63 31.85 33.41
CA TYR A 201 19.72 30.66 34.24
C TYR A 201 20.68 30.86 35.43
N GLN A 202 21.81 31.54 35.22
CA GLN A 202 22.73 31.87 36.30
C GLN A 202 22.07 32.71 37.40
N LYS A 203 21.26 33.71 37.03
CA LYS A 203 20.48 34.52 37.99
C LYS A 203 19.49 33.67 38.79
N LEU A 204 18.83 32.69 38.14
CA LEU A 204 17.94 31.75 38.82
C LEU A 204 18.71 30.91 39.86
N VAL A 205 19.88 30.37 39.48
CA VAL A 205 20.73 29.58 40.38
C VAL A 205 21.23 30.41 41.55
N LEU A 206 21.72 31.63 41.31
CA LEU A 206 22.16 32.55 42.36
C LEU A 206 21.04 32.86 43.36
N LYS A 207 19.83 33.14 42.88
CA LYS A 207 18.66 33.35 43.74
C LYS A 207 18.36 32.12 44.61
N LEU A 208 18.42 30.92 44.05
CA LEU A 208 18.22 29.68 44.81
C LEU A 208 19.32 29.43 45.85
N LEU A 209 20.57 29.78 45.53
CA LEU A 209 21.68 29.71 46.49
C LEU A 209 21.47 30.68 47.65
N GLU A 210 21.02 31.91 47.38
CA GLU A 210 20.70 32.91 48.40
C GLU A 210 19.55 32.45 49.30
N GLU A 211 18.45 31.92 48.71
CA GLU A 211 17.32 31.34 49.45
C GLU A 211 17.74 30.19 50.39
N ASN A 212 18.88 29.53 50.12
CA ASN A 212 19.38 28.37 50.86
C ASN A 212 20.72 28.62 51.57
N ALA A 213 21.16 29.89 51.69
CA ALA A 213 22.50 30.25 52.15
C ALA A 213 22.83 29.78 53.59
N ALA A 214 21.82 29.49 54.41
CA ALA A 214 21.97 29.00 55.78
C ALA A 214 21.95 27.47 55.91
N VAL A 215 21.69 26.73 54.82
CA VAL A 215 21.50 25.27 54.84
C VAL A 215 22.78 24.53 54.45
N ALA A 216 23.59 25.10 53.56
CA ALA A 216 24.81 24.47 53.08
C ALA A 216 25.89 25.50 52.75
N LEU A 217 27.15 25.05 52.74
CA LEU A 217 28.28 25.89 52.36
C LEU A 217 28.19 26.27 50.87
N PRO A 218 28.67 27.46 50.45
CA PRO A 218 28.62 27.89 49.05
C PRO A 218 29.22 26.88 48.07
N ASN A 219 30.29 26.19 48.44
CA ASN A 219 30.96 25.18 47.62
C ASN A 219 30.29 23.79 47.64
N PHE A 220 29.25 23.60 48.45
CA PHE A 220 28.49 22.36 48.55
C PHE A 220 26.99 22.69 48.39
N PRO A 221 26.52 22.97 47.17
CA PRO A 221 25.11 23.28 46.96
C PRO A 221 24.23 22.16 47.51
N SER A 222 23.24 22.53 48.32
CA SER A 222 22.29 21.59 48.92
C SER A 222 21.61 20.77 47.82
N PHE A 223 21.39 19.47 48.06
CA PHE A 223 20.67 18.58 47.16
C PHE A 223 19.29 19.15 46.76
N SER A 224 18.64 19.86 47.67
CA SER A 224 17.35 20.54 47.43
C SER A 224 17.39 21.56 46.28
N ILE A 225 18.52 22.23 46.07
CA ILE A 225 18.70 23.19 44.97
C ILE A 225 18.72 22.45 43.63
N ILE A 226 19.51 21.37 43.54
CA ILE A 226 19.59 20.54 42.34
C ILE A 226 18.24 19.90 42.03
N GLU A 227 17.52 19.43 43.05
CA GLU A 227 16.18 18.86 42.88
C GLU A 227 15.19 19.89 42.33
N ARG A 228 15.16 21.11 42.89
CA ARG A 228 14.28 22.19 42.39
C ARG A 228 14.61 22.57 40.95
N LEU A 229 15.89 22.73 40.62
CA LEU A 229 16.34 23.03 39.26
C LEU A 229 15.96 21.91 38.28
N TYR A 230 16.15 20.66 38.67
CA TYR A 230 15.85 19.52 37.82
C TYR A 230 14.34 19.32 37.59
N ARG A 231 13.50 19.53 38.61
CA ARG A 231 12.03 19.45 38.45
C ARG A 231 11.51 20.38 37.36
N ALA A 232 12.10 21.57 37.21
CA ALA A 232 11.75 22.48 36.12
C ALA A 232 12.09 21.91 34.73
N GLU A 233 13.23 21.23 34.59
CA GLU A 233 13.59 20.56 33.33
C GLU A 233 12.73 19.32 33.07
N GLN A 234 12.50 18.49 34.09
CA GLN A 234 11.76 17.23 33.97
C GLN A 234 10.32 17.44 33.48
N SER A 235 9.69 18.55 33.89
CA SER A 235 8.33 18.90 33.44
C SER A 235 8.20 19.03 31.92
N LYS A 236 9.31 19.29 31.21
CA LYS A 236 9.32 19.49 29.76
C LYS A 236 9.39 18.19 28.96
N PHE A 237 9.74 17.07 29.59
CA PHE A 237 9.97 15.81 28.90
C PHE A 237 8.69 15.13 28.44
N ARG A 238 7.57 15.42 29.11
CA ARG A 238 6.26 14.80 28.82
C ARG A 238 5.85 15.00 27.37
N LYS A 239 5.90 16.24 26.86
CA LYS A 239 5.38 16.56 25.52
C LYS A 239 6.13 15.84 24.40
N PRO A 240 7.48 15.84 24.33
CA PRO A 240 8.22 15.05 23.35
C PRO A 240 7.89 13.55 23.38
N CYS A 241 7.65 12.98 24.57
CA CYS A 241 7.28 11.58 24.70
C CYS A 241 5.87 11.31 24.16
N GLU A 242 4.91 12.17 24.48
CA GLU A 242 3.53 12.09 23.97
C GLU A 242 3.49 12.22 22.45
N ASP A 243 4.21 13.19 21.88
CA ASP A 243 4.33 13.35 20.42
C ASP A 243 4.88 12.09 19.73
N LEU A 244 5.82 11.39 20.38
CA LEU A 244 6.37 10.14 19.84
C LEU A 244 5.32 9.02 19.85
N ILE A 245 4.51 8.92 20.90
CA ILE A 245 3.40 7.94 20.97
C ILE A 245 2.40 8.23 19.86
N GLU A 246 1.92 9.47 19.74
CA GLU A 246 0.97 9.90 18.70
C GLU A 246 1.50 9.54 17.30
N SER A 247 2.78 9.83 17.04
CA SER A 247 3.45 9.52 15.77
C SER A 247 3.54 8.01 15.48
N TYR A 248 3.70 7.17 16.53
CA TYR A 248 3.66 5.71 16.41
C TYR A 248 2.25 5.22 16.10
N VAL A 249 1.24 5.74 16.80
CA VAL A 249 -0.18 5.38 16.61
C VAL A 249 -0.63 5.67 15.18
N GLU A 250 -0.41 6.90 14.70
CA GLU A 250 -0.80 7.31 13.35
C GLU A 250 -0.14 6.43 12.29
N TYR A 251 1.16 6.17 12.44
CA TYR A 251 1.92 5.34 11.51
C TYR A 251 1.46 3.88 11.54
N SER A 252 1.36 3.28 12.72
CA SER A 252 0.95 1.88 12.88
C SER A 252 -0.45 1.64 12.32
N LYS A 253 -1.41 2.55 12.56
CA LYS A 253 -2.77 2.43 12.00
C LYS A 253 -2.72 2.40 10.49
N ALA A 254 -2.04 3.37 9.88
CA ALA A 254 -2.02 3.51 8.44
C ALA A 254 -1.25 2.37 7.74
N VAL A 255 -0.07 2.00 8.23
CA VAL A 255 0.76 0.97 7.59
C VAL A 255 0.11 -0.42 7.70
N LEU A 256 -0.48 -0.76 8.85
CA LEU A 256 -1.13 -2.05 9.04
C LEU A 256 -2.39 -2.21 8.20
N ILE A 257 -3.17 -1.14 8.03
CA ILE A 257 -4.34 -1.12 7.15
C ILE A 257 -3.92 -1.18 5.68
N LYS A 258 -2.85 -0.48 5.30
CA LYS A 258 -2.32 -0.53 3.94
C LYS A 258 -1.90 -1.95 3.56
N ILE A 259 -1.07 -2.60 4.38
CA ILE A 259 -0.64 -3.99 4.16
C ILE A 259 -1.84 -4.94 4.13
N LEU A 260 -2.87 -4.70 4.96
CA LEU A 260 -4.09 -5.52 4.95
C LEU A 260 -4.80 -5.41 3.60
N ASN A 261 -4.99 -4.18 3.10
CA ASN A 261 -5.63 -3.96 1.81
C ASN A 261 -4.86 -4.57 0.64
N GLU A 262 -3.52 -4.57 0.71
CA GLU A 262 -2.64 -5.19 -0.30
C GLU A 262 -2.75 -6.71 -0.29
N VAL A 263 -2.72 -7.34 0.90
CA VAL A 263 -2.84 -8.81 1.02
C VAL A 263 -4.19 -9.30 0.54
N PHE A 264 -5.25 -8.55 0.81
CA PHE A 264 -6.62 -8.86 0.41
C PHE A 264 -6.99 -8.22 -0.94
N ALA A 265 -6.03 -7.69 -1.71
CA ALA A 265 -6.31 -6.96 -2.95
C ALA A 265 -6.86 -7.86 -4.06
N GLU A 266 -6.31 -9.08 -4.18
CA GLU A 266 -6.62 -10.04 -5.24
C GLU A 266 -7.97 -10.75 -5.04
N GLU A 267 -8.50 -10.72 -3.81
CA GLU A 267 -9.68 -11.44 -3.38
C GLU A 267 -10.94 -10.56 -3.46
N THR A 268 -11.47 -10.39 -4.67
CA THR A 268 -12.53 -9.41 -4.99
C THR A 268 -13.95 -9.78 -4.56
N SER A 269 -14.20 -11.01 -4.13
CA SER A 269 -15.58 -11.49 -3.87
C SER A 269 -16.14 -11.13 -2.49
N TYR A 270 -15.29 -11.05 -1.47
CA TYR A 270 -15.70 -11.01 -0.05
C TYR A 270 -14.97 -9.95 0.77
N LYS A 271 -14.32 -9.04 0.04
CA LYS A 271 -13.31 -8.10 0.50
C LYS A 271 -13.83 -7.16 1.59
N ASP A 272 -14.97 -6.52 1.37
CA ASP A 272 -15.32 -5.34 2.15
C ASP A 272 -15.71 -5.67 3.60
N GLN A 273 -16.57 -6.67 3.82
CA GLN A 273 -17.03 -7.00 5.18
C GLN A 273 -15.89 -7.55 6.06
N ILE A 274 -15.08 -8.43 5.49
CA ILE A 274 -13.92 -9.00 6.18
C ILE A 274 -12.89 -7.90 6.46
N ILE A 275 -12.52 -7.11 5.46
CA ILE A 275 -11.56 -6.01 5.66
C ILE A 275 -12.07 -5.01 6.69
N HIS A 276 -13.34 -4.62 6.67
CA HIS A 276 -13.90 -3.73 7.68
C HIS A 276 -13.75 -4.31 9.09
N LYS A 277 -14.13 -5.58 9.29
CA LYS A 277 -14.01 -6.24 10.59
C LYS A 277 -12.55 -6.37 11.06
N LEU A 278 -11.65 -6.74 10.16
CA LEU A 278 -10.22 -6.86 10.45
C LEU A 278 -9.59 -5.50 10.75
N THR A 279 -9.98 -4.46 10.01
CA THR A 279 -9.56 -3.07 10.24
C THR A 279 -9.99 -2.62 11.64
N ASP A 280 -11.24 -2.86 12.03
CA ASP A 280 -11.73 -2.54 13.39
C ASP A 280 -10.97 -3.30 14.48
N LEU A 281 -10.53 -4.53 14.22
CA LEU A 281 -9.70 -5.29 15.17
C LEU A 281 -8.29 -4.70 15.28
N ILE A 282 -7.70 -4.28 14.16
CA ILE A 282 -6.39 -3.65 14.11
C ILE A 282 -6.41 -2.33 14.86
N LEU A 283 -7.38 -1.45 14.56
CA LEU A 283 -7.51 -0.16 15.21
C LEU A 283 -7.64 -0.30 16.73
N ARG A 284 -8.53 -1.19 17.20
CA ARG A 284 -8.70 -1.46 18.64
C ARG A 284 -7.44 -2.01 19.31
N ALA A 285 -6.69 -2.88 18.64
CA ALA A 285 -5.43 -3.39 19.19
C ALA A 285 -4.38 -2.27 19.35
N ILE A 286 -4.34 -1.33 18.40
CA ILE A 286 -3.42 -0.19 18.47
C ILE A 286 -3.86 0.78 19.58
N ASP A 287 -5.17 1.07 19.72
CA ASP A 287 -5.69 1.92 20.79
C ASP A 287 -5.38 1.33 22.19
N GLU A 288 -5.51 0.00 22.35
CA GLU A 288 -5.10 -0.68 23.58
C GLU A 288 -3.59 -0.55 23.83
N SER A 289 -2.75 -0.69 22.79
CA SER A 289 -1.30 -0.49 22.91
C SER A 289 -0.93 0.95 23.26
N GLU A 290 -1.65 1.94 22.72
CA GLU A 290 -1.47 3.36 23.02
C GLU A 290 -1.73 3.65 24.50
N GLU A 291 -2.88 3.22 25.02
CA GLU A 291 -3.24 3.42 26.42
C GLU A 291 -2.20 2.81 27.37
N ARG A 292 -1.73 1.59 27.07
CA ARG A 292 -0.72 0.89 27.87
C ARG A 292 0.64 1.60 27.80
N CYS A 293 1.05 2.02 26.61
CA CYS A 293 2.30 2.74 26.40
C CYS A 293 2.31 4.08 27.17
N HIS A 294 1.21 4.83 27.10
CA HIS A 294 1.06 6.11 27.80
C HIS A 294 1.16 5.95 29.33
N ASN A 295 0.53 4.89 29.87
CA ASN A 295 0.61 4.56 31.29
C ASN A 295 2.03 4.22 31.74
N ASP A 296 2.78 3.42 30.97
CA ASP A 296 4.14 3.03 31.32
C ASP A 296 5.14 4.17 31.17
N ILE A 297 4.98 5.02 30.15
CA ILE A 297 5.79 6.25 30.00
C ILE A 297 5.51 7.21 31.17
N THR A 298 4.26 7.37 31.59
CA THR A 298 3.92 8.20 32.76
C THR A 298 4.62 7.70 34.02
N LYS A 299 4.56 6.40 34.31
CA LYS A 299 5.29 5.81 35.45
C LYS A 299 6.79 5.98 35.35
N MET A 300 7.36 5.82 34.15
CA MET A 300 8.80 6.01 33.91
C MET A 300 9.22 7.46 34.19
N LEU A 301 8.43 8.44 33.74
CA LEU A 301 8.69 9.85 34.02
C LEU A 301 8.54 10.20 35.51
N GLU A 302 7.62 9.53 36.24
CA GLU A 302 7.49 9.65 37.70
C GLU A 302 8.72 9.12 38.44
N ILE A 303 9.23 7.96 38.02
CA ILE A 303 10.48 7.39 38.56
C ILE A 303 11.65 8.34 38.34
N GLU A 304 11.73 8.94 37.15
CA GLU A 304 12.79 9.86 36.76
C GLU A 304 12.71 11.23 37.46
N GLN A 305 11.70 11.50 38.30
CA GLN A 305 11.65 12.70 39.15
C GLN A 305 12.74 12.72 40.22
N ARG A 306 13.21 11.54 40.66
CA ARG A 306 14.24 11.45 41.70
C ARG A 306 15.62 11.67 41.11
N VAL A 307 16.31 12.73 41.54
CA VAL A 307 17.70 13.01 41.12
C VAL A 307 18.64 11.95 41.69
N PHE A 308 19.13 11.06 40.84
CA PHE A 308 20.09 10.02 41.20
C PHE A 308 20.80 9.44 39.97
N THR A 309 22.10 9.18 40.08
CA THR A 309 22.86 8.50 39.02
C THR A 309 24.05 7.72 39.57
N LEU A 310 24.23 6.50 39.05
CA LEU A 310 25.46 5.71 39.18
C LEU A 310 26.27 5.72 37.87
N ASN A 311 25.82 6.47 36.87
CA ASN A 311 26.46 6.52 35.57
C ASN A 311 27.73 7.39 35.64
N HIS A 312 28.89 6.76 35.42
CA HIS A 312 30.20 7.43 35.39
C HIS A 312 30.26 8.61 34.41
N TYR A 313 29.44 8.59 33.34
CA TYR A 313 29.34 9.68 32.36
C TYR A 313 28.99 11.03 32.98
N TYR A 314 28.31 11.05 34.13
CA TYR A 314 28.06 12.27 34.89
C TYR A 314 29.39 12.93 35.30
N MET A 315 30.23 12.21 36.04
CA MET A 315 31.52 12.74 36.52
C MET A 315 32.47 13.05 35.36
N ASP A 316 32.47 12.22 34.30
CA ASP A 316 33.26 12.50 33.10
C ASP A 316 32.84 13.82 32.42
N THR A 317 31.54 14.09 32.34
CA THR A 317 31.00 15.31 31.75
C THR A 317 31.35 16.52 32.62
N VAL A 318 31.19 16.40 33.94
CA VAL A 318 31.59 17.45 34.89
C VAL A 318 33.08 17.75 34.75
N ASN A 319 33.94 16.73 34.80
CA ASN A 319 35.39 16.87 34.69
C ASN A 319 35.80 17.47 33.35
N LYS A 320 35.16 17.05 32.25
CA LYS A 320 35.42 17.60 30.91
C LYS A 320 35.08 19.08 30.82
N ILE A 321 33.96 19.50 31.43
CA ILE A 321 33.58 20.93 31.46
C ILE A 321 34.55 21.72 32.35
N LYS A 322 34.86 21.22 33.56
CA LYS A 322 35.80 21.88 34.48
C LYS A 322 37.21 21.98 33.91
N LYS A 323 37.71 20.95 33.22
CA LYS A 323 39.02 20.96 32.56
C LYS A 323 39.10 22.04 31.49
N LYS A 324 38.10 22.15 30.61
CA LYS A 324 38.04 23.21 29.59
C LYS A 324 38.01 24.61 30.22
N TYR A 325 37.31 24.76 31.33
CA TYR A 325 37.26 26.00 32.09
C TYR A 325 38.63 26.37 32.70
N GLN A 326 39.34 25.39 33.27
CA GLN A 326 40.70 25.58 33.79
C GLN A 326 41.69 25.97 32.69
N GLU A 327 41.70 25.24 31.57
CA GLU A 327 42.54 25.53 30.40
C GLU A 327 42.32 26.95 29.88
N TYR A 328 41.07 27.40 29.83
CA TYR A 328 40.74 28.79 29.47
C TYR A 328 41.28 29.80 30.48
N ASN A 329 41.03 29.61 31.77
CA ASN A 329 41.51 30.50 32.83
C ASN A 329 43.03 30.61 32.85
N ASP A 330 43.75 29.52 32.61
CA ASP A 330 45.20 29.51 32.55
C ASP A 330 45.71 30.27 31.31
N SER A 331 45.05 30.13 30.17
CA SER A 331 45.37 30.91 28.95
C SER A 331 45.17 32.42 29.11
N VAL A 332 44.13 32.84 29.84
CA VAL A 332 43.83 34.26 30.12
C VAL A 332 44.84 34.87 31.09
N LYS A 333 45.33 34.09 32.07
CA LYS A 333 46.37 34.52 33.01
C LYS A 333 47.75 34.67 32.35
N LEU A 334 48.06 33.84 31.34
CA LEU A 334 49.32 33.88 30.60
C LEU A 334 49.40 35.07 29.62
N ASN A 335 48.27 35.51 29.05
CA ASN A 335 48.20 36.60 28.05
C ASN A 335 48.02 38.00 28.68
N GLY A 336 48.74 38.27 29.77
CA GLY A 336 48.58 39.45 30.63
C GLY A 336 48.12 40.76 29.95
N ASN A 337 47.14 41.42 30.55
CA ASN A 337 46.67 42.78 30.26
C ASN A 337 46.01 43.04 28.90
N THR A 338 44.89 42.38 28.62
CA THR A 338 43.83 43.02 27.83
C THR A 338 42.56 43.15 28.67
N LYS A 339 42.09 44.40 28.85
CA LYS A 339 40.80 44.76 29.49
C LYS A 339 39.61 44.28 28.63
N VAL A 340 39.55 43.00 28.32
CA VAL A 340 38.42 42.38 27.65
C VAL A 340 37.79 41.46 28.68
N SER A 341 36.53 41.73 29.02
CA SER A 341 35.70 40.84 29.86
C SER A 341 35.92 39.39 29.43
N PRO A 342 36.42 38.49 30.28
CA PRO A 342 36.80 37.14 29.89
C PRO A 342 35.51 36.39 29.56
N LYS A 343 35.30 36.16 28.27
CA LYS A 343 34.13 35.54 27.67
C LYS A 343 34.53 34.14 27.24
N PHE A 344 34.15 33.12 28.02
CA PHE A 344 34.47 31.71 27.78
C PHE A 344 33.33 31.01 27.04
N CYS A 345 33.62 30.33 25.92
CA CYS A 345 32.59 29.61 25.16
C CYS A 345 32.50 28.13 25.53
N ILE A 346 31.36 27.68 26.10
CA ILE A 346 30.99 26.27 26.19
C ILE A 346 29.79 26.01 25.27
N ASN A 347 29.96 25.17 24.24
CA ASN A 347 28.90 24.84 23.28
C ASN A 347 28.17 26.09 22.76
N ASP A 348 28.93 27.07 22.27
CA ASP A 348 28.46 28.37 21.74
C ASP A 348 27.92 29.38 22.78
N PHE A 349 27.99 29.07 24.09
CA PHE A 349 27.59 30.01 25.14
C PHE A 349 28.77 30.73 25.78
N VAL A 350 28.71 32.06 25.74
CA VAL A 350 29.66 32.97 26.38
C VAL A 350 29.36 33.09 27.88
N ILE A 351 30.26 32.58 28.71
CA ILE A 351 30.28 32.70 30.16
C ILE A 351 31.22 33.85 30.52
N ASP A 352 30.71 34.86 31.22
CA ASP A 352 31.53 35.94 31.77
C ASP A 352 32.20 35.46 33.06
N VAL A 353 33.53 35.45 33.05
CA VAL A 353 34.37 34.90 34.13
C VAL A 353 35.06 36.01 34.96
N SER A 354 34.70 37.28 34.76
CA SER A 354 35.39 38.37 35.46
C SER A 354 35.04 38.40 36.95
N GLY A 355 36.06 38.24 37.80
CA GLY A 355 35.97 38.53 39.25
C GLY A 355 34.90 37.76 40.01
N LEU A 356 34.74 36.46 39.73
CA LEU A 356 33.68 35.65 40.33
C LEU A 356 33.82 35.63 41.86
N SER A 357 32.81 36.16 42.56
CA SER A 357 32.65 35.95 43.99
C SER A 357 32.47 34.45 44.29
N ASN A 358 32.63 34.03 45.54
CA ASN A 358 32.43 32.63 45.95
C ASN A 358 31.05 32.11 45.52
N GLU A 359 30.04 32.98 45.52
CA GLU A 359 28.67 32.70 45.13
C GLU A 359 28.53 32.47 43.61
N HIS A 360 29.27 33.21 42.78
CA HIS A 360 29.25 33.02 41.34
C HIS A 360 29.96 31.73 40.92
N GLN A 361 31.02 31.35 41.64
CA GLN A 361 31.68 30.06 41.44
C GLN A 361 30.76 28.90 41.86
N ALA A 362 30.05 29.03 42.98
CA ALA A 362 29.03 28.08 43.43
C ALA A 362 27.90 27.91 42.41
N ALA A 363 27.43 29.01 41.83
CA ALA A 363 26.42 28.98 40.77
C ALA A 363 26.92 28.25 39.53
N LEU A 364 28.17 28.50 39.10
CA LEU A 364 28.77 27.80 37.97
C LEU A 364 28.90 26.30 38.23
N ASP A 365 29.32 25.88 39.42
CA ASP A 365 29.41 24.47 39.78
C ASP A 365 28.02 23.78 39.75
N ALA A 366 26.98 24.44 40.22
CA ALA A 366 25.60 23.96 40.12
C ALA A 366 25.11 23.87 38.65
N GLN A 367 25.44 24.86 37.81
CA GLN A 367 25.13 24.83 36.37
C GLN A 367 25.82 23.67 35.65
N ILE A 368 27.10 23.42 35.96
CA ILE A 368 27.87 22.30 35.41
C ILE A 368 27.25 20.96 35.84
N ALA A 369 26.94 20.81 37.14
CA ALA A 369 26.30 19.61 37.66
C ALA A 369 24.94 19.36 36.99
N MET A 370 24.10 20.40 36.86
CA MET A 370 22.80 20.28 36.23
C MET A 370 22.91 19.91 34.74
N SER A 371 23.79 20.58 34.00
CA SER A 371 24.03 20.26 32.59
C SER A 371 24.52 18.82 32.41
N ALA A 372 25.47 18.37 33.24
CA ALA A 372 25.98 16.99 33.18
C ALA A 372 24.89 15.96 33.52
N TYR A 373 24.09 16.22 34.56
CA TYR A 373 23.00 15.33 34.95
C TYR A 373 21.93 15.23 33.86
N CYS A 374 21.47 16.37 33.32
CA CYS A 374 20.47 16.39 32.25
C CYS A 374 20.92 15.63 30.99
N ARG A 375 22.22 15.61 30.67
CA ARG A 375 22.74 14.81 29.54
C ARG A 375 22.67 13.30 29.79
N VAL A 376 22.80 12.86 31.04
CA VAL A 376 22.60 11.44 31.40
C VAL A 376 21.12 11.09 31.28
N VAL A 377 20.25 11.96 31.79
CA VAL A 377 18.80 11.81 31.73
C VAL A 377 18.30 11.79 30.29
N GLU A 378 18.74 12.73 29.45
CA GLU A 378 18.39 12.82 28.02
C GLU A 378 18.59 11.46 27.32
N LYS A 379 19.79 10.89 27.46
CA LYS A 379 20.11 9.59 26.85
C LYS A 379 19.20 8.48 27.37
N ARG A 380 19.01 8.43 28.69
CA ARG A 380 18.20 7.40 29.35
C ARG A 380 16.75 7.46 28.90
N ILE A 381 16.14 8.65 28.88
CA ILE A 381 14.75 8.85 28.47
C ILE A 381 14.57 8.47 27.01
N VAL A 382 15.45 8.95 26.12
CA VAL A 382 15.36 8.62 24.68
C VAL A 382 15.39 7.11 24.47
N ASP A 383 16.32 6.40 25.11
CA ASP A 383 16.43 4.95 24.98
C ASP A 383 15.21 4.23 25.57
N GLN A 384 14.77 4.61 26.77
CA GLN A 384 13.65 3.96 27.47
C GLN A 384 12.31 4.19 26.77
N VAL A 385 12.01 5.42 26.36
CA VAL A 385 10.77 5.75 25.63
C VAL A 385 10.75 4.99 24.31
N SER A 386 11.87 4.98 23.58
CA SER A 386 11.98 4.23 22.31
C SER A 386 11.73 2.74 22.51
N GLN A 387 12.29 2.15 23.58
CA GLN A 387 12.06 0.74 23.93
C GLN A 387 10.61 0.46 24.33
N LEU A 388 9.98 1.34 25.10
CA LEU A 388 8.57 1.19 25.49
C LEU A 388 7.64 1.30 24.28
N CYS A 389 7.85 2.27 23.40
CA CYS A 389 7.09 2.40 22.17
C CYS A 389 7.27 1.15 21.28
N TYR A 390 8.51 0.69 21.09
CA TYR A 390 8.78 -0.53 20.32
C TYR A 390 8.10 -1.76 20.95
N HIS A 391 8.19 -1.91 22.27
CA HIS A 391 7.56 -3.02 22.98
C HIS A 391 6.06 -3.06 22.77
N TRP A 392 5.36 -1.93 22.94
CA TRP A 392 3.90 -1.88 22.89
C TRP A 392 3.34 -1.91 21.46
N PHE A 393 3.94 -1.17 20.52
CA PHE A 393 3.43 -1.06 19.16
C PHE A 393 3.92 -2.16 18.22
N ILE A 394 5.04 -2.82 18.51
CA ILE A 394 5.59 -3.88 17.67
C ILE A 394 5.46 -5.24 18.35
N THR A 395 6.14 -5.46 19.47
CA THR A 395 6.19 -6.80 20.09
C THR A 395 4.83 -7.22 20.64
N ARG A 396 4.18 -6.38 21.45
CA ARG A 396 2.89 -6.71 22.08
C ARG A 396 1.74 -6.60 21.11
N CYS A 397 1.69 -5.55 20.30
CA CYS A 397 0.68 -5.38 19.28
C CYS A 397 0.65 -6.60 18.33
N ALA A 398 1.80 -7.09 17.87
CA ALA A 398 1.86 -8.29 17.03
C ALA A 398 1.24 -9.52 17.71
N LEU A 399 1.54 -9.77 18.98
CA LEU A 399 0.96 -10.89 19.73
C LEU A 399 -0.57 -10.76 19.91
N VAL A 400 -1.04 -9.55 20.23
CA VAL A 400 -2.47 -9.27 20.42
C VAL A 400 -3.22 -9.40 19.10
N LEU A 401 -2.66 -8.85 18.02
CA LEU A 401 -3.21 -8.97 16.67
C LEU A 401 -3.25 -10.43 16.23
N ASP A 402 -2.20 -11.21 16.46
CA ASP A 402 -2.15 -12.63 16.09
C ASP A 402 -3.32 -13.42 16.70
N SER A 403 -3.56 -13.20 17.99
CA SER A 403 -4.66 -13.81 18.73
C SER A 403 -6.02 -13.31 18.23
N LYS A 404 -6.20 -12.00 18.09
CA LYS A 404 -7.47 -11.37 17.67
C LYS A 404 -7.86 -11.71 16.23
N LEU A 405 -6.89 -11.75 15.31
CA LEU A 405 -7.12 -12.10 13.91
C LEU A 405 -7.43 -13.59 13.76
N SER A 406 -6.70 -14.46 14.46
CA SER A 406 -6.94 -15.92 14.39
C SER A 406 -8.29 -16.33 14.99
N SER A 407 -8.81 -15.56 15.95
CA SER A 407 -10.10 -15.80 16.61
C SER A 407 -11.23 -14.88 16.12
N ALA A 408 -11.01 -14.12 15.05
CA ALA A 408 -11.94 -13.11 14.58
C ALA A 408 -13.30 -13.67 14.12
N PHE A 409 -13.29 -14.91 13.62
CA PHE A 409 -14.45 -15.54 12.97
C PHE A 409 -14.66 -16.97 13.46
N THR A 410 -15.92 -17.39 13.49
CA THR A 410 -16.28 -18.81 13.50
C THR A 410 -16.33 -19.32 12.05
N SER A 411 -16.18 -20.63 11.84
CA SER A 411 -16.22 -21.22 10.49
C SER A 411 -17.50 -20.86 9.71
N ALA A 412 -18.65 -20.84 10.40
CA ALA A 412 -19.93 -20.50 9.79
C ALA A 412 -20.00 -19.04 9.32
N ILE A 413 -19.57 -18.07 10.16
CA ILE A 413 -19.58 -16.65 9.80
C ILE A 413 -18.57 -16.39 8.67
N LEU A 414 -17.39 -17.01 8.75
CA LEU A 414 -16.39 -16.88 7.70
C LEU A 414 -16.92 -17.40 6.37
N PHE A 415 -17.60 -18.55 6.36
CA PHE A 415 -18.20 -19.11 5.14
C PHE A 415 -19.31 -18.21 4.57
N GLU A 416 -20.15 -17.63 5.43
CA GLU A 416 -21.17 -16.67 5.01
C GLU A 416 -20.55 -15.43 4.35
N TRP A 417 -19.49 -14.89 4.95
CA TRP A 417 -18.86 -13.65 4.49
C TRP A 417 -17.91 -13.86 3.32
N MET A 418 -17.30 -15.05 3.20
CA MET A 418 -16.43 -15.45 2.08
C MET A 418 -17.20 -16.06 0.91
N ARG A 419 -18.54 -16.08 0.97
CA ARG A 419 -19.35 -16.60 -0.12
C ARG A 419 -19.25 -15.69 -1.34
N GLU A 420 -19.12 -16.29 -2.52
CA GLU A 420 -19.10 -15.56 -3.79
C GLU A 420 -20.42 -14.75 -3.97
N PRO A 421 -20.35 -13.45 -4.33
CA PRO A 421 -21.53 -12.66 -4.63
C PRO A 421 -22.34 -13.27 -5.77
N PHE A 422 -23.66 -13.11 -5.72
CA PHE A 422 -24.57 -13.67 -6.72
C PHE A 422 -24.19 -13.28 -8.16
N ASP A 423 -23.80 -12.03 -8.40
CA ASP A 423 -23.42 -11.54 -9.73
C ASP A 423 -22.16 -12.22 -10.27
N GLN A 424 -21.17 -12.46 -9.41
CA GLN A 424 -19.94 -13.17 -9.79
C GLN A 424 -20.22 -14.65 -10.05
N GLN A 425 -21.03 -15.28 -9.20
CA GLN A 425 -21.48 -16.65 -9.41
C GLN A 425 -22.21 -16.81 -10.75
N GLN A 426 -23.13 -15.89 -11.05
CA GLN A 426 -23.87 -15.89 -12.32
C GLN A 426 -22.95 -15.67 -13.51
N LYS A 427 -21.99 -14.74 -13.40
CA LYS A 427 -20.97 -14.50 -14.44
C LYS A 427 -20.13 -15.76 -14.70
N ARG A 428 -19.67 -16.43 -13.63
CA ARG A 428 -18.89 -17.67 -13.71
C ARG A 428 -19.70 -18.78 -14.39
N GLU A 429 -20.95 -18.97 -14.01
CA GLU A 429 -21.83 -19.95 -14.65
C GLU A 429 -22.06 -19.65 -16.13
N ASN A 430 -22.30 -18.39 -16.47
CA ASN A 430 -22.50 -17.97 -17.86
C ASN A 430 -21.24 -18.22 -18.71
N LEU A 431 -20.05 -17.91 -18.17
CA LEU A 431 -18.78 -18.21 -18.82
C LEU A 431 -18.58 -19.71 -19.03
N LYS A 432 -18.82 -20.55 -18.00
CA LYS A 432 -18.74 -22.01 -18.12
C LYS A 432 -19.71 -22.56 -19.17
N LYS A 433 -21.00 -22.20 -19.10
CA LYS A 433 -22.02 -22.62 -20.06
C LYS A 433 -21.67 -22.19 -21.49
N SER A 434 -21.12 -20.97 -21.65
CA SER A 434 -20.72 -20.45 -22.95
C SER A 434 -19.50 -21.17 -23.52
N ILE A 435 -18.51 -21.49 -22.69
CA ILE A 435 -17.34 -22.30 -23.10
C ILE A 435 -17.78 -23.69 -23.53
N ASP A 436 -18.60 -24.38 -22.72
CA ASP A 436 -19.09 -25.72 -23.05
C ASP A 436 -19.89 -25.75 -24.36
N ALA A 437 -20.73 -24.73 -24.60
CA ALA A 437 -21.48 -24.60 -25.85
C ALA A 437 -20.56 -24.40 -27.06
N MET A 438 -19.53 -23.56 -26.93
CA MET A 438 -18.56 -23.32 -28.00
C MET A 438 -17.65 -24.52 -28.25
N GLU A 439 -17.25 -25.26 -27.22
CA GLU A 439 -16.46 -26.48 -27.38
C GLU A 439 -17.24 -27.58 -28.09
N ARG A 440 -18.54 -27.73 -27.77
CA ARG A 440 -19.43 -28.62 -28.53
C ARG A 440 -19.55 -28.19 -30.00
N ALA A 441 -19.72 -26.89 -30.26
CA ALA A 441 -19.78 -26.37 -31.62
C ALA A 441 -18.47 -26.60 -32.40
N LEU A 442 -17.32 -26.43 -31.73
CA LEU A 442 -16.00 -26.71 -32.30
C LEU A 442 -15.84 -28.19 -32.65
N ALA A 443 -16.24 -29.10 -31.75
CA ALA A 443 -16.19 -30.54 -32.00
C ALA A 443 -17.10 -30.95 -33.18
N MET A 444 -18.29 -30.35 -33.30
CA MET A 444 -19.17 -30.56 -34.45
C MET A 444 -18.54 -30.04 -35.75
N GLY A 445 -17.92 -28.86 -35.72
CA GLY A 445 -17.27 -28.27 -36.89
C GLY A 445 -15.99 -28.98 -37.35
N GLN A 446 -15.31 -29.71 -36.46
CA GLN A 446 -14.15 -30.54 -36.81
C GLN A 446 -14.53 -31.90 -37.41
N ASN A 447 -15.73 -32.39 -37.10
CA ASN A 447 -16.26 -33.67 -37.59
C ASN A 447 -17.11 -33.52 -38.86
N ALA A 448 -17.38 -32.30 -39.32
CA ALA A 448 -18.15 -31.95 -40.52
C ALA A 448 -17.22 -31.66 -41.70
#